data_AF-A0A2V8DUT7-F1
#
_entry.id   AF-A0A2V8DUT7-F1
#
_cell.length_a   1.000
_cell.length_b   1.000
_cell.length_c   1.000
_cell.angle_alpha   90.00
_cell.angle_beta   90.00
_cell.angle_gamma   90.00
#
_symmetry.space_group_name_H-M   'P 1'
#
loop_
_entity.id
_entity.type
_entity.pdbx_description
1 polymer ?
#
loop_
_entity_poly.entity_id
_entity_poly.type
_entity_poly.pdbx_seq_one_letter_code
_entity_poly.pdbx_strand_id
1 'polypeptide(L)'
;PGPRDLGDRLAFAYNVYTKPAYRRRGLGRMIMDAIHAWCREAGVGSVGLHASRSGRPLYESLGYRESPDPAMYLTLKPVPDRD
;
A
#
# COMPACT_ATOMS: atom_id res chain seq x y z
N PRO A 1 6.55 1.16 -12.11
CA PRO A 1 6.50 2.44 -11.34
C PRO A 1 7.24 2.27 -9.99
N GLY A 2 8.31 3.04 -9.73
CA GLY A 2 9.46 2.68 -8.84
C GLY A 2 9.29 2.77 -7.31
N PRO A 3 10.38 2.70 -6.49
CA PRO A 3 11.81 2.55 -6.82
C PRO A 3 12.49 1.23 -6.33
N ARG A 4 11.75 0.17 -5.98
CA ARG A 4 12.37 -1.14 -5.66
C ARG A 4 11.60 -2.36 -6.21
N ASP A 5 11.25 -2.30 -7.51
CA ASP A 5 10.74 -3.39 -8.39
C ASP A 5 9.32 -3.95 -8.14
N LEU A 6 8.52 -4.49 -9.09
CA LEU A 6 8.53 -4.65 -10.56
C LEU A 6 7.10 -5.07 -11.00
N GLY A 7 6.12 -4.18 -10.86
CA GLY A 7 4.78 -4.45 -11.36
C GLY A 7 4.11 -3.15 -11.78
N ASP A 8 3.37 -3.17 -12.89
CA ASP A 8 2.64 -2.01 -13.41
C ASP A 8 1.58 -1.49 -12.43
N ARG A 9 1.32 -2.24 -11.34
CA ARG A 9 0.22 -2.02 -10.42
C ARG A 9 0.71 -1.86 -8.99
N LEU A 10 0.43 -0.70 -8.43
CA LEU A 10 0.55 -0.37 -7.00
C LEU A 10 -0.85 -0.34 -6.39
N ALA A 11 -1.09 -1.13 -5.34
CA ALA A 11 -2.28 -0.93 -4.52
C ALA A 11 -2.01 0.14 -3.47
N PHE A 12 -3.04 0.89 -3.09
CA PHE A 12 -2.92 1.89 -2.03
C PHE A 12 -4.04 1.72 -1.01
N ALA A 13 -3.68 1.56 0.26
CA ALA A 13 -4.63 1.38 1.34
C ALA A 13 -5.03 2.73 1.94
N TYR A 14 -6.33 2.99 1.99
CA TYR A 14 -6.91 4.20 2.58
C TYR A 14 -7.86 3.86 3.73
N ASN A 15 -8.05 4.81 4.65
CA ASN A 15 -9.13 4.80 5.65
C ASN A 15 -9.21 3.56 6.56
N VAL A 16 -8.08 2.87 6.81
CA VAL A 16 -8.05 1.79 7.81
C VAL A 16 -8.15 2.38 9.21
N TYR A 17 -9.26 2.10 9.89
CA TYR A 17 -9.57 2.63 11.20
C TYR A 17 -10.09 1.55 12.14
N THR A 18 -9.62 1.57 13.38
CA THR A 18 -10.18 0.80 14.48
C THR A 18 -10.61 1.76 15.60
N LYS A 19 -11.87 1.65 16.01
CA LYS A 19 -12.44 2.39 17.15
C LYS A 19 -11.53 2.24 18.39
N PRO A 20 -11.24 3.31 19.16
CA PRO A 20 -10.31 3.27 20.29
C PRO A 20 -10.50 2.10 21.25
N ALA A 21 -11.75 1.81 21.62
CA ALA A 21 -12.11 0.72 22.54
C ALA A 21 -11.71 -0.69 22.05
N TYR A 22 -11.43 -0.85 20.75
CA TYR A 22 -11.10 -2.12 20.11
C TYR A 22 -9.66 -2.19 19.57
N ARG A 23 -8.85 -1.15 19.82
CA ARG A 23 -7.44 -1.13 19.41
C ARG A 23 -6.62 -2.15 20.20
N ARG A 24 -5.43 -2.49 19.68
CA ARG A 24 -4.47 -3.44 20.28
C ARG A 24 -4.98 -4.87 20.44
N ARG A 25 -6.04 -5.24 19.70
CA ARG A 25 -6.60 -6.60 19.62
C ARG A 25 -6.30 -7.32 18.30
N GLY A 26 -5.31 -6.84 17.53
CA GLY A 26 -4.96 -7.44 16.23
C GLY A 26 -5.89 -7.12 15.06
N LEU A 27 -7.01 -6.41 15.27
CA LEU A 27 -8.00 -6.12 14.21
C LEU A 27 -7.39 -5.45 12.97
N GLY A 28 -6.58 -4.40 13.15
CA GLY A 28 -5.92 -3.72 12.04
C GLY A 28 -4.95 -4.62 11.28
N ARG A 29 -4.26 -5.54 11.98
CA ARG A 29 -3.38 -6.53 11.36
C ARG A 29 -4.18 -7.52 10.51
N MET A 30 -5.28 -8.07 11.04
CA MET A 30 -6.14 -8.98 10.27
C MET A 30 -6.67 -8.36 8.99
N ILE A 31 -7.08 -7.08 9.04
CA ILE A 31 -7.52 -6.35 7.84
C ILE A 31 -6.37 -6.24 6.83
N MET A 32 -5.19 -5.81 7.27
CA MET A 32 -4.03 -5.64 6.38
C MET A 32 -3.54 -6.97 5.80
N ASP A 33 -3.51 -8.04 6.58
CA ASP A 33 -3.11 -9.37 6.12
C ASP A 33 -4.07 -9.88 5.03
N ALA A 34 -5.38 -9.65 5.18
CA ALA A 34 -6.38 -9.97 4.15
C ALA A 34 -6.18 -9.15 2.87
N ILE A 35 -5.90 -7.84 2.99
CA ILE A 35 -5.56 -6.97 1.85
C ILE A 35 -4.30 -7.47 1.14
N HIS A 36 -3.26 -7.85 1.89
CA HIS A 36 -2.02 -8.37 1.31
C HIS A 36 -2.23 -9.70 0.61
N ALA A 37 -3.04 -10.61 1.17
CA ALA A 37 -3.39 -11.87 0.51
C ALA A 37 -4.07 -11.61 -0.84
N TRP A 38 -5.09 -10.74 -0.86
CA TRP A 38 -5.77 -10.36 -2.09
C TRP A 38 -4.83 -9.71 -3.12
N CYS A 39 -3.92 -8.82 -2.69
CA CYS A 39 -2.93 -8.22 -3.58
C CYS A 39 -2.03 -9.27 -4.25
N ARG A 40 -1.60 -10.30 -3.49
CA ARG A 40 -0.78 -11.39 -4.02
C ARG A 40 -1.53 -12.20 -5.08
N GLU A 41 -2.78 -12.57 -4.80
CA GLU A 41 -3.65 -13.28 -5.76
C GLU A 41 -3.89 -12.46 -7.03
N ALA A 42 -3.96 -11.13 -6.90
CA ALA A 42 -4.15 -10.20 -8.01
C ALA A 42 -2.85 -9.84 -8.77
N GLY A 43 -1.70 -10.41 -8.42
CA GLY A 43 -0.40 -10.10 -9.03
C GLY A 43 0.12 -8.68 -8.73
N VAL A 44 -0.34 -8.06 -7.65
CA VAL A 44 0.09 -6.73 -7.22
C VAL A 44 1.34 -6.85 -6.35
N GLY A 45 2.47 -6.36 -6.89
CA GLY A 45 3.78 -6.49 -6.24
C GLY A 45 4.07 -5.48 -5.12
N SER A 46 3.22 -4.48 -4.92
CA SER A 46 3.47 -3.42 -3.92
C SER A 46 2.18 -2.82 -3.36
N VAL A 47 2.23 -2.45 -2.08
CA VAL A 47 1.14 -1.74 -1.38
C VAL A 47 1.70 -0.49 -0.70
N GLY A 48 1.15 0.68 -1.05
CA GLY A 48 1.44 1.96 -0.43
C GLY A 48 0.38 2.37 0.60
N LEU A 49 0.74 3.24 1.54
CA LEU A 49 -0.18 3.89 2.46
C LEU A 49 0.43 5.16 3.05
N HIS A 50 -0.44 6.02 3.60
CA HIS A 50 -0.03 7.08 4.52
C HIS A 50 -0.37 6.69 5.95
N ALA A 51 0.67 6.47 6.77
CA ALA A 51 0.49 6.06 8.15
C ALA A 51 0.13 7.26 9.04
N SER A 52 -0.94 7.15 9.82
CA SER A 52 -1.15 8.06 10.96
C SER A 52 -0.13 7.75 12.06
N ARG A 53 0.14 8.72 12.94
CA ARG A 53 1.04 8.53 14.10
C ARG A 53 0.66 7.29 14.94
N SER A 54 -0.65 7.05 15.12
CA SER A 54 -1.14 5.87 15.86
C SER A 54 -1.09 4.56 15.07
N GLY A 55 -1.09 4.62 13.73
CA GLY A 55 -1.05 3.45 12.85
C GLY A 55 0.37 3.01 12.50
N ARG A 56 1.34 3.93 12.54
CA ARG A 56 2.74 3.68 12.17
C ARG A 56 3.35 2.41 12.79
N PRO A 57 3.22 2.14 14.10
CA PRO A 57 3.79 0.92 14.70
C PRO A 57 3.21 -0.37 14.12
N LEU A 58 1.93 -0.37 13.71
CA LEU A 58 1.32 -1.52 13.04
C LEU A 58 1.97 -1.75 11.69
N TYR A 59 2.09 -0.71 10.86
CA TYR A 59 2.63 -0.83 9.51
C TYR A 59 4.11 -1.19 9.51
N GLU A 60 4.92 -0.63 10.41
CA GLU A 60 6.32 -1.05 10.60
C GLU A 60 6.41 -2.54 10.98
N SER A 61 5.53 -3.01 11.87
CA SER A 61 5.46 -4.44 12.23
C SER A 61 4.93 -5.36 11.12
N LEU A 62 4.43 -4.78 10.03
CA LEU A 62 4.02 -5.49 8.80
C LEU A 62 5.08 -5.41 7.71
N GLY A 63 6.23 -4.78 7.98
CA GLY A 63 7.34 -4.64 7.03
C GLY A 63 7.26 -3.40 6.14
N TYR A 64 6.29 -2.50 6.36
CA TYR A 64 6.31 -1.19 5.71
C TYR A 64 7.52 -0.40 6.19
N ARG A 65 8.14 0.32 5.27
CA ARG A 65 9.23 1.24 5.56
C ARG A 65 8.81 2.62 5.10
N GLU A 66 9.10 3.64 5.90
CA GLU A 66 8.90 5.01 5.45
C GLU A 66 9.75 5.27 4.20
N SER A 67 9.09 5.83 3.21
CA SER A 67 9.76 6.43 2.06
C SER A 67 9.88 7.92 2.33
N PRO A 68 11.02 8.56 2.02
CA PRO A 68 11.05 10.01 1.91
C PRO A 68 10.19 10.40 0.69
N ASP A 69 8.92 10.79 0.87
CA ASP A 69 8.01 10.93 -0.30
C ASP A 69 7.27 12.26 -0.40
N PRO A 70 7.61 13.13 -1.38
CA PRO A 70 6.80 14.24 -1.87
C PRO A 70 6.14 13.94 -3.24
N ALA A 71 5.68 12.71 -3.49
CA ALA A 71 5.36 12.20 -4.83
C ALA A 71 4.42 13.06 -5.69
N MET A 72 4.77 13.13 -6.98
CA MET A 72 3.88 13.41 -8.11
C MET A 72 4.13 12.38 -9.23
N TYR A 73 3.07 11.95 -9.92
CA TYR A 73 3.17 10.97 -11.01
C TYR A 73 2.43 11.45 -12.26
N LEU A 74 3.03 11.23 -13.44
CA LEU A 74 2.44 11.50 -14.76
C LEU A 74 2.41 10.21 -15.59
N THR A 75 1.22 9.84 -16.08
CA THR A 75 1.01 8.72 -17.00
C THR A 75 1.11 9.20 -18.44
N LEU A 76 2.03 8.65 -19.22
CA LEU A 76 2.16 8.93 -20.66
C LEU A 76 1.41 7.84 -21.46
N LYS A 77 0.67 8.24 -22.51
CA LYS A 77 0.04 7.30 -23.43
C LYS A 77 1.08 6.66 -24.36
N PRO A 78 0.93 5.39 -24.73
CA PRO A 78 1.66 4.85 -25.88
C PRO A 78 1.30 5.65 -27.13
N VAL A 79 2.31 6.02 -27.92
CA VAL A 79 2.08 6.46 -29.30
C VAL A 79 1.59 5.22 -30.07
N PRO A 80 0.46 5.28 -30.79
CA PRO A 80 0.01 4.13 -31.57
C PRO A 80 1.04 3.80 -32.65
N ASP A 81 1.19 2.52 -32.97
CA ASP A 81 2.04 2.08 -34.07
C ASP A 81 1.59 2.79 -35.36
N ARG A 82 2.56 3.27 -36.13
CA ARG A 82 2.30 3.79 -37.48
C ARG A 82 2.25 2.58 -38.40
N ASP A 83 1.06 2.31 -38.95
CA ASP A 83 0.90 1.44 -40.12
C ASP A 83 1.83 1.87 -41.28
#